data_AF-A0A7S2QMI0-F1
#
_entry.id   AF-A0A7S2QMI0-F1
#
_cell.length_a   1.000
_cell.length_b   1.000
_cell.length_c   1.000
_cell.angle_alpha   90.00
_cell.angle_beta   90.00
_cell.angle_gamma   90.00
#
_symmetry.space_group_name_H-M   'P 1'
#
loop_
_entity.id
_entity.type
_entity.pdbx_description
1 polymer ?
#
loop_
_entity_poly.entity_id
_entity_poly.type
_entity_poly.pdbx_seq_one_letter_code
_entity_poly.pdbx_strand_id
1 'polypeptide(L)'
;AHRNLAVNPSGWRAKSRREASFPIRVVQAALRMSIVHALASRDCDRRRILNAIAGCPESELEQPPASEHPRYDEVNQRIRGIFAVAAWRQAVEACEDVSDEGPLPLKTALLADTRRKELTLHFAGCAMLGDLDVAL
;
A
#
# COMPACT_ATOMS: atom_id res chain seq x y z
N ALA A 1 39.77 -26.55 -8.05
CA ALA A 1 38.81 -26.42 -6.93
C ALA A 1 37.97 -25.16 -7.15
N HIS A 2 36.76 -25.31 -7.69
CA HIS A 2 35.85 -24.20 -7.92
C HIS A 2 35.27 -23.74 -6.58
N ARG A 3 35.67 -22.56 -6.10
CA ARG A 3 34.99 -21.90 -4.98
C ARG A 3 33.61 -21.49 -5.49
N ASN A 4 32.58 -22.22 -5.06
CA ASN A 4 31.21 -21.73 -5.03
C ASN A 4 31.19 -20.49 -4.15
N LEU A 5 31.30 -19.31 -4.77
CA LEU A 5 30.91 -18.06 -4.14
C LEU A 5 29.39 -18.17 -3.97
N ALA A 6 28.96 -18.56 -2.76
CA ALA A 6 27.59 -18.41 -2.35
C ALA A 6 27.22 -16.95 -2.58
N VAL A 7 26.45 -16.70 -3.65
CA VAL A 7 25.88 -15.39 -3.93
C VAL A 7 24.99 -15.11 -2.73
N ASN A 8 25.49 -14.32 -1.78
CA ASN A 8 24.65 -13.74 -0.75
C ASN A 8 23.56 -12.99 -1.51
N PRO A 9 22.29 -13.45 -1.49
CA PRO A 9 21.25 -12.67 -2.13
C PRO A 9 21.26 -11.35 -1.37
N SER A 10 21.51 -10.25 -2.09
CA SER A 10 21.37 -8.92 -1.51
C SER A 10 20.05 -8.85 -0.75
N GLY A 11 19.98 -8.09 0.35
CA GLY A 11 18.75 -7.99 1.16
C GLY A 11 17.50 -7.71 0.30
N TRP A 12 17.71 -7.01 -0.82
CA TRP A 12 16.73 -6.79 -1.89
C TRP A 12 16.21 -8.07 -2.55
N ARG A 13 17.05 -9.02 -2.96
CA ARG A 13 16.59 -10.30 -3.54
C ARG A 13 15.78 -11.13 -2.53
N ALA A 14 16.16 -11.12 -1.25
CA ALA A 14 15.40 -11.80 -0.21
C ALA A 14 14.04 -11.12 0.04
N LYS A 15 14.00 -9.78 0.02
CA LYS A 15 12.77 -8.99 0.11
C LYS A 15 11.84 -9.25 -1.07
N SER A 16 12.32 -9.14 -2.30
CA SER A 16 11.53 -9.40 -3.51
C SER A 16 10.91 -10.80 -3.52
N ARG A 17 11.65 -11.80 -3.05
CA ARG A 17 11.13 -13.18 -2.96
C ARG A 17 9.99 -13.33 -1.95
N ARG A 18 10.04 -12.60 -0.82
CA ARG A 18 8.94 -12.58 0.16
C ARG A 18 7.71 -11.87 -0.41
N GLU A 19 7.92 -10.76 -1.11
CA GLU A 19 6.85 -9.92 -1.66
C GLU A 19 6.15 -10.57 -2.85
N ALA A 20 6.85 -11.37 -3.66
CA ALA A 20 6.26 -12.10 -4.79
C ALA A 20 5.11 -13.05 -4.39
N SER A 21 5.15 -13.59 -3.16
CA SER A 21 4.09 -14.44 -2.62
C SER A 21 2.98 -13.70 -1.88
N PHE A 22 3.05 -12.36 -1.79
CA PHE A 22 2.03 -11.61 -1.09
C PHE A 22 0.68 -11.72 -1.83
N PRO A 23 -0.45 -11.97 -1.16
CA PRO A 23 -1.70 -12.23 -1.88
C PRO A 23 -2.26 -10.96 -2.54
N ILE A 24 -2.37 -10.96 -3.87
CA ILE A 24 -2.88 -9.80 -4.64
C ILE A 24 -4.30 -9.38 -4.23
N ARG A 25 -5.14 -10.32 -3.81
CA ARG A 25 -6.48 -10.04 -3.26
C ARG A 25 -6.46 -9.15 -2.02
N VAL A 26 -5.41 -9.22 -1.20
CA VAL A 26 -5.24 -8.36 -0.03
C VAL A 26 -4.93 -6.94 -0.47
N VAL A 27 -4.15 -6.77 -1.54
CA VAL A 27 -3.91 -5.46 -2.17
C VAL A 27 -5.22 -4.89 -2.70
N GLN A 28 -6.01 -5.66 -3.45
CA GLN A 28 -7.30 -5.22 -3.99
C GLN A 28 -8.24 -4.72 -2.87
N ALA A 29 -8.31 -5.46 -1.76
CA ALA A 29 -9.09 -5.05 -0.58
C ALA A 29 -8.53 -3.74 0.03
N ALA A 30 -7.21 -3.62 0.12
CA ALA A 30 -6.56 -2.42 0.65
C ALA A 30 -6.79 -1.18 -0.23
N LEU A 31 -6.81 -1.32 -1.56
CA LEU A 31 -7.08 -0.22 -2.49
C LEU A 31 -8.51 0.34 -2.35
N ARG A 32 -9.44 -0.46 -1.83
CA ARG A 32 -10.85 -0.08 -1.61
C ARG A 32 -11.20 0.20 -0.15
N MET A 33 -10.24 0.07 0.77
CA MET A 33 -10.51 0.20 2.19
C MET A 33 -10.93 1.62 2.58
N SER A 34 -11.67 1.73 3.67
CA SER A 34 -11.96 3.00 4.35
C SER A 34 -11.72 2.85 5.85
N ILE A 35 -10.91 3.74 6.43
CA ILE A 35 -10.54 3.65 7.84
C ILE A 35 -11.74 3.77 8.79
N VAL A 36 -12.80 4.48 8.40
CA VAL A 36 -13.99 4.65 9.26
C VAL A 36 -14.73 3.33 9.47
N HIS A 37 -14.62 2.41 8.51
CA HIS A 37 -15.19 1.06 8.56
C HIS A 37 -14.18 0.01 9.05
N ALA A 38 -12.96 0.40 9.40
CA ALA A 38 -11.96 -0.52 9.91
C ALA A 38 -12.34 -1.04 11.31
N LEU A 39 -11.98 -2.30 11.56
CA LEU A 39 -12.23 -2.95 12.84
C LEU A 39 -10.99 -2.82 13.74
N ALA A 40 -11.24 -2.66 15.04
CA ALA A 40 -10.22 -2.81 16.07
C ALA A 40 -10.67 -3.87 17.06
N SER A 41 -9.72 -4.57 17.69
CA SER A 41 -10.03 -5.60 18.70
C SER A 41 -10.80 -5.04 19.90
N ARG A 42 -10.69 -3.73 20.15
CA ARG A 42 -11.46 -2.99 21.16
C ARG A 42 -12.11 -1.78 20.49
N ASP A 43 -13.41 -1.60 20.66
CA ASP A 43 -14.11 -0.45 20.07
C ASP A 43 -13.58 0.90 20.59
N CYS A 44 -13.11 0.96 21.84
CA CYS A 44 -12.46 2.15 22.37
C CYS A 44 -11.23 2.58 21.55
N ASP A 45 -10.45 1.62 21.05
CA ASP A 45 -9.26 1.92 20.24
C ASP A 45 -9.68 2.44 18.87
N ARG A 46 -10.74 1.88 18.27
CA ARG A 46 -11.32 2.40 17.02
C ARG A 46 -11.74 3.87 17.18
N ARG A 47 -12.49 4.21 18.24
CA ARG A 47 -12.93 5.59 18.53
C ARG A 47 -11.74 6.53 18.70
N ARG A 48 -10.78 6.15 19.55
CA ARG A 48 -9.57 6.94 19.82
C ARG A 48 -8.73 7.17 18.56
N ILE A 49 -8.52 6.13 17.75
CA ILE A 49 -7.75 6.23 16.50
C ILE A 49 -8.43 7.22 15.54
N LEU A 50 -9.74 7.09 15.33
CA LEU A 50 -10.47 7.99 14.43
C LEU A 50 -10.45 9.44 14.94
N ASN A 51 -10.77 9.68 16.22
CA ASN A 51 -10.72 11.02 16.79
C ASN A 51 -9.30 11.63 16.78
N ALA A 52 -8.27 10.81 17.01
CA ALA A 52 -6.88 11.25 16.90
C ALA A 52 -6.51 11.64 15.46
N ILE A 53 -6.95 10.87 14.45
CA ILE A 53 -6.76 11.22 13.05
C ILE A 53 -7.49 12.52 12.72
N ALA A 54 -8.71 12.71 13.20
CA ALA A 54 -9.47 13.95 13.03
C ALA A 54 -8.78 15.16 13.70
N GLY A 55 -7.87 14.92 14.66
CA GLY A 55 -7.17 15.96 15.40
C GLY A 55 -7.95 16.49 16.60
N CYS A 56 -8.86 15.69 17.14
CA CYS A 56 -9.59 16.02 18.36
C CYS A 56 -8.62 16.13 19.56
N PRO A 57 -8.90 17.02 20.53
CA PRO A 57 -8.15 17.09 21.77
C PRO A 57 -8.33 15.82 22.61
N GLU A 58 -7.42 15.59 23.55
CA GLU A 58 -7.42 14.39 24.42
C GLU A 58 -8.75 14.19 25.17
N SER A 59 -9.38 15.28 25.61
CA SER A 59 -10.68 15.27 26.28
C SER A 59 -11.83 14.74 25.42
N GLU A 60 -11.67 14.69 24.10
CA GLU A 60 -12.71 14.29 23.15
C GLU A 60 -12.45 12.93 22.50
N LEU A 61 -11.32 12.27 22.78
CA LEU A 61 -10.95 11.00 22.11
C LEU A 61 -11.94 9.85 22.36
N GLU A 62 -12.70 9.91 23.45
CA GLU A 62 -13.74 8.92 23.78
C GLU A 62 -15.09 9.20 23.11
N GLN A 63 -15.29 10.38 22.53
CA GLN A 63 -16.57 10.71 21.90
C GLN A 63 -16.83 9.83 20.67
N PRO A 64 -18.11 9.68 20.25
CA PRO A 64 -18.42 9.05 18.98
C PRO A 64 -17.67 9.74 17.83
N PRO A 65 -16.88 9.01 17.01
CA PRO A 65 -16.15 9.63 15.92
C PRO A 65 -17.10 10.11 14.83
N ALA A 66 -16.71 11.17 14.14
CA ALA A 66 -17.42 11.63 12.95
C ALA A 66 -17.53 10.50 11.91
N SER A 67 -18.64 10.45 11.18
CA SER A 67 -18.82 9.50 10.07
C SER A 67 -17.92 9.81 8.88
N GLU A 68 -17.55 11.09 8.72
CA GLU A 68 -16.71 11.59 7.63
C GLU A 68 -15.78 12.69 8.17
N HIS A 69 -14.56 12.76 7.64
CA HIS A 69 -13.60 13.82 7.97
C HIS A 69 -12.51 13.89 6.89
N PRO A 70 -12.08 15.08 6.43
CA PRO A 70 -11.05 15.20 5.38
C PRO A 70 -9.73 14.48 5.70
N ARG A 71 -9.33 14.46 6.99
CA ARG A 71 -8.15 13.70 7.42
C ARG A 71 -8.31 12.19 7.32
N TYR A 72 -9.53 11.66 7.32
CA TYR A 72 -9.77 10.25 7.04
C TYR A 72 -9.48 9.94 5.58
N ASP A 73 -9.87 10.82 4.67
CA ASP A 73 -9.58 10.69 3.25
C ASP A 73 -8.08 10.76 2.98
N GLU A 74 -7.35 11.68 3.63
CA GLU A 74 -5.89 11.74 3.56
C GLU A 74 -5.23 10.41 4.00
N VAL A 75 -5.70 9.82 5.09
CA VAL A 75 -5.18 8.54 5.59
C VAL A 75 -5.55 7.39 4.64
N ASN A 76 -6.78 7.36 4.12
CA ASN A 76 -7.23 6.39 3.13
C ASN A 76 -6.33 6.43 1.89
N GLN A 77 -6.12 7.62 1.31
CA GLN A 77 -5.26 7.84 0.15
C GLN A 77 -3.83 7.35 0.42
N ARG A 78 -3.27 7.66 1.59
CA ARG A 78 -1.92 7.24 1.96
C ARG A 78 -1.78 5.73 2.12
N ILE A 79 -2.73 5.07 2.78
CA ILE A 79 -2.70 3.62 2.93
C ILE A 79 -2.81 2.94 1.56
N ARG A 80 -3.74 3.40 0.71
CA ARG A 80 -3.91 2.89 -0.65
C ARG A 80 -2.62 3.07 -1.47
N GLY A 81 -1.98 4.24 -1.38
CA GLY A 81 -0.69 4.50 -2.01
C GLY A 81 0.42 3.55 -1.53
N ILE A 82 0.51 3.26 -0.22
CA ILE A 82 1.48 2.29 0.33
C ILE A 82 1.29 0.90 -0.29
N PHE A 83 0.05 0.42 -0.38
CA PHE A 83 -0.25 -0.86 -1.00
C PHE A 83 0.00 -0.85 -2.50
N ALA A 84 -0.27 0.26 -3.19
CA ALA A 84 -0.02 0.40 -4.61
C ALA A 84 1.48 0.28 -4.95
N VAL A 85 2.36 0.92 -4.16
CA VAL A 85 3.82 0.75 -4.31
C VAL A 85 4.23 -0.70 -4.10
N ALA A 86 3.73 -1.34 -3.04
CA ALA A 86 4.10 -2.70 -2.69
C ALA A 86 3.66 -3.71 -3.77
N ALA A 87 2.53 -3.46 -4.42
CA ALA A 87 1.96 -4.36 -5.41
C ALA A 87 2.46 -4.13 -6.84
N TRP A 88 3.03 -2.96 -7.15
CA TRP A 88 3.36 -2.56 -8.53
C TRP A 88 4.11 -3.64 -9.29
N ARG A 89 5.24 -4.08 -8.73
CA ARG A 89 6.07 -5.11 -9.36
C ARG A 89 5.33 -6.43 -9.55
N GLN A 90 4.64 -6.89 -8.51
CA GLN A 90 3.93 -8.16 -8.56
C GLN A 90 2.81 -8.13 -9.61
N ALA A 91 2.08 -7.02 -9.70
CA ALA A 91 1.01 -6.83 -10.67
C ALA A 91 1.56 -6.86 -12.11
N VAL A 92 2.66 -6.16 -12.37
CA VAL A 92 3.35 -6.17 -13.67
C VAL A 92 3.87 -7.58 -14.02
N GLU A 93 4.56 -8.26 -13.10
CA GLU A 93 5.10 -9.61 -13.34
C GLU A 93 4.00 -10.66 -13.58
N ALA A 94 2.81 -10.45 -13.00
CA ALA A 94 1.65 -11.31 -13.17
C ALA A 94 0.73 -10.90 -14.33
N CYS A 95 1.08 -9.84 -15.08
CA CYS A 95 0.24 -9.25 -16.13
C CYS A 95 -1.19 -8.92 -15.66
N GLU A 96 -1.32 -8.44 -14.43
CA GLU A 96 -2.61 -7.98 -13.88
C GLU A 96 -3.02 -6.66 -14.54
N ASP A 97 -4.33 -6.43 -14.64
CA ASP A 97 -4.86 -5.16 -15.15
C ASP A 97 -4.70 -4.05 -14.10
N VAL A 98 -3.72 -3.17 -14.37
CA VAL A 98 -3.36 -2.01 -13.53
C VAL A 98 -3.96 -0.68 -14.02
N SER A 99 -4.86 -0.73 -14.99
CA SER A 99 -5.57 0.47 -15.49
C SER A 99 -6.44 1.10 -14.38
N ASP A 100 -6.85 2.35 -14.60
CA ASP A 100 -7.66 3.08 -13.63
C ASP A 100 -9.06 2.45 -13.46
N GLU A 101 -9.56 1.76 -14.47
CA GLU A 101 -10.81 1.00 -14.47
C GLU A 101 -10.64 -0.46 -13.99
N GLY A 102 -9.39 -0.91 -13.86
CA GLY A 102 -9.03 -2.28 -13.54
C GLY A 102 -9.23 -2.66 -12.06
N PRO A 103 -9.00 -3.94 -11.72
CA PRO A 103 -9.07 -4.43 -10.34
C PRO A 103 -7.95 -3.88 -9.44
N LEU A 104 -6.86 -3.39 -10.02
CA LEU A 104 -5.69 -2.83 -9.33
C LEU A 104 -5.37 -1.43 -9.89
N PRO A 105 -6.16 -0.39 -9.57
CA PRO A 105 -5.91 0.97 -10.08
C PRO A 105 -4.72 1.63 -9.36
N LEU A 106 -3.51 1.08 -9.57
CA LEU A 106 -2.31 1.40 -8.80
C LEU A 106 -1.87 2.84 -9.07
N LYS A 107 -1.94 3.28 -10.33
CA LYS A 107 -1.62 4.65 -10.74
C LYS A 107 -2.53 5.66 -10.05
N THR A 108 -3.84 5.49 -10.15
CA THR A 108 -4.83 6.32 -9.44
C THR A 108 -4.55 6.37 -7.94
N ALA A 109 -4.27 5.23 -7.29
CA ALA A 109 -3.97 5.19 -5.86
C ALA A 109 -2.68 5.94 -5.48
N LEU A 110 -1.64 5.90 -6.33
CA LEU A 110 -0.41 6.66 -6.14
C LEU A 110 -0.61 8.16 -6.35
N LEU A 111 -1.34 8.56 -7.39
CA LEU A 111 -1.63 9.97 -7.68
C LEU A 111 -2.47 10.62 -6.58
N ALA A 112 -3.37 9.86 -5.95
CA ALA A 112 -4.18 10.34 -4.84
C ALA A 112 -3.36 10.54 -3.53
N ASP A 113 -2.23 9.85 -3.35
CA ASP A 113 -1.34 10.00 -2.18
C ASP A 113 -0.48 11.28 -2.31
N THR A 114 -1.11 12.46 -2.20
CA THR A 114 -0.45 13.77 -2.39
C THR A 114 0.68 14.08 -1.42
N ARG A 115 0.76 13.33 -0.30
CA ARG A 115 1.84 13.44 0.69
C ARG A 115 3.10 12.70 0.25
N ARG A 116 3.01 11.74 -0.67
CA ARG A 116 4.18 11.07 -1.25
C ARG A 116 4.92 12.04 -2.17
N LYS A 117 6.22 12.21 -1.92
CA LYS A 117 7.11 13.05 -2.73
C LYS A 117 8.12 12.25 -3.56
N GLU A 118 8.29 10.98 -3.21
CA GLU A 118 9.24 10.08 -3.85
C GLU A 118 8.62 8.69 -4.00
N LEU A 119 8.96 8.04 -5.11
CA LEU A 119 8.63 6.65 -5.37
C LEU A 119 9.91 5.87 -5.59
N THR A 120 10.09 4.77 -4.85
CA THR A 120 11.24 3.88 -5.00
C THR A 120 10.74 2.50 -5.40
N LEU A 121 11.09 2.07 -6.62
CA LEU A 121 10.76 0.75 -7.14
C LEU A 121 12.05 -0.08 -7.25
N HIS A 122 11.99 -1.32 -6.77
CA HIS A 122 13.12 -2.25 -6.79
C HIS A 122 12.88 -3.39 -7.77
N PHE A 123 13.56 -3.31 -8.91
CA PHE A 123 13.44 -4.28 -10.00
C PHE A 123 14.49 -5.40 -9.95
N ALA A 124 15.20 -5.54 -8.83
CA ALA A 124 16.20 -6.60 -8.68
C ALA A 124 15.57 -7.98 -8.88
N GLY A 125 16.00 -8.68 -9.94
CA GLY A 125 15.46 -9.99 -10.31
C GLY A 125 14.06 -9.95 -10.92
N CYS A 126 13.62 -8.81 -11.45
CA CYS A 126 12.43 -8.75 -12.30
C CYS A 126 12.80 -9.22 -13.71
N ALA A 127 12.05 -10.17 -14.25
CA ALA A 127 12.33 -10.77 -15.56
C ALA A 127 11.51 -10.13 -16.70
N MET A 128 10.48 -9.35 -16.36
CA MET A 128 9.46 -8.84 -17.27
C MET A 128 9.19 -7.37 -16.92
N LEU A 129 9.90 -6.44 -17.55
CA LEU A 129 9.59 -5.01 -17.49
C LEU A 129 9.76 -4.43 -18.89
N GLY A 130 8.69 -3.92 -19.45
CA GLY A 130 8.68 -3.05 -20.62
C GLY A 130 8.45 -1.59 -20.23
N ASP A 131 8.70 -0.67 -21.16
CA ASP A 131 8.60 0.77 -20.92
C ASP A 131 7.17 1.24 -20.53
N LEU A 132 6.14 0.50 -20.94
CA LEU A 132 4.75 0.78 -20.57
C LEU A 132 4.46 0.52 -19.08
N ASP A 133 5.22 -0.36 -18.44
CA ASP A 133 4.95 -0.84 -17.07
C ASP A 133 5.43 0.14 -15.98
N VAL A 134 6.09 1.23 -16.40
CA VAL A 134 6.69 2.26 -15.52
C VAL A 134 6.11 3.65 -15.77
N ALA A 135 5.17 3.79 -16.71
CA ALA A 135 4.55 5.07 -17.04
C ALA A 135 3.51 5.45 -15.97
N LEU A 136 3.91 6.34 -15.06
CA LEU A 136 3.03 7.00 -14.09
C LEU A 136 2.20 8.11 -14.72
#